data_AF-A0A090VY38-F1
#
_entry.id   AF-A0A090VY38-F1
#
_cell.length_a   1.000
_cell.length_b   1.000
_cell.length_c   1.000
_cell.angle_alpha   90.00
_cell.angle_beta   90.00
_cell.angle_gamma   90.00
#
_symmetry.space_group_name_H-M   'P 1'
#
loop_
_entity.id
_entity.type
_entity.pdbx_description
1 polymer ?
#
loop_
_entity_poly.entity_id
_entity_poly.type
_entity_poly.pdbx_seq_one_letter_code
_entity_poly.pdbx_strand_id
1 'polypeptide(L)'
;MVKTNIKGLKKGTVYLKRIIDTALVTVDSVIVNGNPEFELYAELDEPDLFILDLDKNSKEEDRISFFADKGTMEINTTLKHFVADAVIKGSEQQKILEDYQKLMSRLNNRNLDFIKERFEAERNGDTAAANTIEKKQNSLFKNRYLQTVNFALNHNDSEVAPYLALSEIYNANTNLLDTIHASLTPRIKNSKYGKELQKFLEERKLDEKSN
;
A
#
# COMPACT_ATOMS: atom_id res chain seq x y z
N MET A 1 -18.46 5.08 7.11
CA MET A 1 -18.13 5.98 8.24
C MET A 1 -16.77 5.57 8.80
N VAL A 2 -15.93 6.53 9.17
CA VAL A 2 -14.59 6.32 9.73
C VAL A 2 -14.52 6.98 11.10
N LYS A 3 -14.60 6.17 12.17
CA LYS A 3 -14.41 6.61 13.54
C LYS A 3 -12.93 6.74 13.82
N THR A 4 -12.49 7.94 14.18
CA THR A 4 -11.06 8.24 14.32
C THR A 4 -10.77 8.81 15.69
N ASN A 5 -9.70 8.31 16.32
CA ASN A 5 -9.14 8.87 17.54
C ASN A 5 -7.65 9.17 17.35
N ILE A 6 -7.28 10.45 17.45
CA ILE A 6 -5.88 10.90 17.37
C ILE A 6 -5.45 11.45 18.72
N LYS A 7 -4.85 10.58 19.55
CA LYS A 7 -4.41 10.96 20.89
C LYS A 7 -3.38 12.10 20.82
N GLY A 8 -3.69 13.21 21.48
CA GLY A 8 -2.84 14.40 21.54
C GLY A 8 -3.14 15.46 20.48
N LEU A 9 -4.06 15.20 19.54
CA LEU A 9 -4.54 16.22 18.61
C LEU A 9 -5.51 17.18 19.32
N LYS A 10 -5.05 18.39 19.63
CA LYS A 10 -5.87 19.43 20.28
C LYS A 10 -6.52 20.40 19.28
N LYS A 11 -5.83 20.69 18.18
CA LYS A 11 -6.28 21.60 17.13
C LYS A 11 -5.67 21.19 15.79
N GLY A 12 -6.46 21.26 14.72
CA GLY A 12 -6.02 21.00 13.34
C GLY A 12 -7.18 20.57 12.47
N THR A 13 -6.95 20.46 11.16
CA THR A 13 -7.94 19.85 10.24
C THR A 13 -7.47 18.45 9.88
N VAL A 14 -8.39 17.50 9.88
CA VAL A 14 -8.16 16.13 9.41
C VAL A 14 -8.94 15.94 8.13
N TYR A 15 -8.30 15.38 7.12
CA TYR A 15 -8.90 15.13 5.82
C TYR A 15 -9.00 13.63 5.59
N LEU A 16 -10.17 13.21 5.12
CA LEU A 16 -10.32 11.93 4.46
C LEU A 16 -10.18 12.16 2.95
N LYS A 17 -9.23 11.46 2.34
CA LYS A 17 -8.89 11.61 0.92
C LYS A 17 -8.93 10.26 0.22
N ARG A 18 -9.08 10.28 -1.10
CA ARG A 18 -8.89 9.10 -1.97
C ARG A 18 -8.31 9.54 -3.31
N ILE A 19 -7.76 8.57 -4.05
CA ILE A 19 -7.29 8.81 -5.42
C ILE A 19 -8.47 8.55 -6.38
N ILE A 20 -8.80 9.55 -7.18
CA ILE A 20 -9.75 9.44 -8.29
C ILE A 20 -8.96 9.73 -9.56
N ASP A 21 -8.90 8.75 -10.46
CA ASP A 21 -8.02 8.72 -11.63
C ASP A 21 -6.54 8.86 -11.21
N THR A 22 -6.03 10.08 -11.17
CA THR A 22 -4.66 10.41 -10.78
C THR A 22 -4.60 11.51 -9.72
N ALA A 23 -5.75 12.05 -9.32
CA ALA A 23 -5.85 13.18 -8.40
C ALA A 23 -6.17 12.70 -6.98
N LEU A 24 -5.42 13.23 -6.00
CA LEU A 24 -5.74 13.08 -4.60
C LEU A 24 -6.86 14.06 -4.22
N VAL A 25 -8.07 13.53 -4.00
CA VAL A 25 -9.27 14.32 -3.74
C VAL A 25 -9.67 14.18 -2.28
N THR A 26 -9.97 15.31 -1.63
CA THR A 26 -10.62 15.34 -0.31
C THR A 26 -12.09 14.97 -0.46
N VAL A 27 -12.50 13.90 0.21
CA VAL A 27 -13.90 13.46 0.24
C VAL A 27 -14.66 13.98 1.46
N ASP A 28 -13.94 14.18 2.57
CA ASP A 28 -14.49 14.77 3.79
C ASP A 28 -13.39 15.37 4.64
N SER A 29 -13.76 16.22 5.59
CA SER A 29 -12.83 16.85 6.52
C SER A 29 -13.50 17.23 7.82
N VAL A 30 -12.71 17.30 8.89
CA VAL A 30 -13.17 17.78 10.19
C VAL A 30 -12.16 18.71 10.82
N ILE A 31 -12.66 19.81 11.39
CA ILE A 31 -11.85 20.72 12.19
C ILE A 31 -11.89 20.22 13.64
N VAL A 32 -10.75 19.75 14.12
CA VAL A 32 -10.57 19.32 15.51
C VAL A 32 -10.32 20.53 16.40
N ASN A 33 -11.12 20.66 17.46
CA ASN A 33 -10.96 21.67 18.49
C ASN A 33 -11.25 21.08 19.88
N GLY A 34 -10.23 20.47 20.48
CA GLY A 34 -10.27 19.90 21.83
C GLY A 34 -10.63 18.42 21.92
N ASN A 35 -11.52 17.90 21.08
CA ASN A 35 -11.89 16.47 21.06
C ASN A 35 -11.03 15.67 20.06
N PRO A 36 -10.20 14.71 20.51
CA PRO A 36 -9.41 13.87 19.62
C PRO A 36 -10.23 12.79 18.89
N GLU A 37 -11.49 12.58 19.31
CA GLU A 37 -12.43 11.63 18.70
C GLU A 37 -13.40 12.35 17.77
N PHE A 38 -13.48 11.86 16.53
CA PHE A 38 -14.33 12.43 15.50
C PHE A 38 -14.66 11.38 14.43
N GLU A 39 -15.61 11.72 13.57
CA GLU A 39 -16.08 10.87 12.50
C GLU A 39 -15.90 11.56 11.16
N LEU A 40 -15.49 10.78 10.16
CA LEU A 40 -15.43 11.18 8.76
C LEU A 40 -16.32 10.24 7.93
N TYR A 41 -16.83 10.75 6.82
CA TYR A 41 -17.82 10.10 5.99
C TYR A 41 -17.37 10.05 4.53
N ALA A 42 -17.64 8.94 3.86
CA ALA A 42 -17.40 8.79 2.45
C ALA A 42 -18.41 7.80 1.88
N GLU A 43 -18.87 8.06 0.66
CA GLU A 43 -19.64 7.10 -0.12
C GLU A 43 -18.71 6.07 -0.75
N LEU A 44 -19.10 4.80 -0.65
CA LEU A 44 -18.29 3.67 -1.07
C LEU A 44 -19.16 2.56 -1.63
N ASP A 45 -19.01 2.28 -2.93
CA ASP A 45 -19.75 1.22 -3.63
C ASP A 45 -19.05 -0.15 -3.53
N GLU A 46 -17.73 -0.15 -3.42
CA GLU A 46 -16.86 -1.32 -3.30
C GLU A 46 -15.59 -0.96 -2.51
N PRO A 47 -14.86 -1.93 -1.94
CA PRO A 47 -13.63 -1.63 -1.19
C PRO A 47 -12.62 -0.79 -1.97
N ASP A 48 -12.07 0.25 -1.34
CA ASP A 48 -11.15 1.21 -1.97
C ASP A 48 -10.10 1.73 -0.97
N LEU A 49 -8.99 2.24 -1.49
CA LEU A 49 -7.92 2.84 -0.69
C LEU A 49 -8.26 4.30 -0.34
N PHE A 50 -8.32 4.57 0.95
CA PHE A 50 -8.46 5.91 1.51
C PHE A 50 -7.19 6.33 2.23
N ILE A 51 -7.06 7.64 2.40
CA ILE A 51 -5.93 8.30 3.04
C ILE A 51 -6.47 9.23 4.11
N LEU A 52 -6.02 9.04 5.34
CA LEU A 52 -6.22 9.99 6.44
C LEU A 52 -5.00 10.91 6.50
N ASP A 53 -5.25 12.21 6.36
CA ASP A 53 -4.22 13.24 6.24
C ASP A 53 -4.46 14.39 7.25
N LEU A 54 -3.37 14.99 7.75
CA LEU A 54 -3.43 16.11 8.69
C LEU A 54 -3.03 17.41 7.99
N ASP A 55 -3.70 18.51 8.33
CA ASP A 55 -3.43 19.89 7.87
C ASP A 55 -2.14 20.48 8.45
N LYS A 56 -1.07 19.70 8.39
CA LYS A 56 0.30 20.17 8.57
C LYS A 56 1.00 20.01 7.23
N ASN A 57 2.07 20.77 7.01
CA ASN A 57 3.05 20.55 5.93
C ASN A 57 3.77 19.20 6.14
N SER A 58 2.99 18.12 6.12
CA SER A 58 3.39 16.76 6.37
C SER A 58 3.72 16.14 5.02
N LYS A 59 4.78 15.35 4.99
CA LYS A 59 5.20 14.65 3.78
C LYS A 59 4.15 13.58 3.47
N GLU A 60 4.14 13.07 2.24
CA GLU A 60 3.25 11.95 1.90
C GLU A 60 3.45 10.73 2.81
N GLU A 61 4.69 10.55 3.29
CA GLU A 61 5.13 9.56 4.26
C GLU A 61 4.43 9.66 5.63
N ASP A 62 3.80 10.81 5.92
CA ASP A 62 3.13 11.13 7.18
C ASP A 62 1.61 10.89 7.10
N ARG A 63 1.13 10.16 6.08
CA ARG A 63 -0.30 9.87 5.87
C ARG A 63 -0.63 8.42 6.23
N ILE A 64 -1.82 8.19 6.78
CA ILE A 64 -2.32 6.82 7.03
C ILE A 64 -3.14 6.39 5.83
N SER A 65 -2.60 5.47 5.03
CA SER A 65 -3.34 4.80 3.96
C SER A 65 -4.02 3.55 4.50
N PHE A 66 -5.28 3.33 4.12
CA PHE A 66 -6.05 2.18 4.58
C PHE A 66 -7.09 1.75 3.55
N PHE A 67 -7.34 0.44 3.48
CA PHE A 67 -8.36 -0.13 2.62
C PHE A 67 -9.71 -0.10 3.34
N ALA A 68 -10.60 0.79 2.93
CA ALA A 68 -11.93 0.90 3.52
C ALA A 68 -12.89 -0.11 2.89
N ASP A 69 -13.90 -0.52 3.67
CA ASP A 69 -15.03 -1.32 3.20
C ASP A 69 -16.34 -0.66 3.66
N LYS A 70 -17.47 -1.11 3.13
CA LYS A 70 -18.81 -0.66 3.54
C LYS A 70 -19.00 -0.90 5.03
N GLY A 71 -19.51 0.13 5.70
CA GLY A 71 -19.80 0.10 7.13
C GLY A 71 -18.93 1.08 7.93
N THR A 72 -18.42 0.59 9.06
CA THR A 72 -17.67 1.41 10.02
C THR A 72 -16.22 0.98 10.08
N MET A 73 -15.33 1.89 9.69
CA MET A 73 -13.90 1.80 9.96
C MET A 73 -13.59 2.44 11.32
N GLU A 74 -12.59 1.91 12.02
CA GLU A 74 -12.05 2.49 13.24
C GLU A 74 -10.54 2.70 13.07
N ILE A 75 -10.07 3.93 13.33
CA ILE A 75 -8.65 4.29 13.27
C ILE A 75 -8.25 4.91 14.60
N ASN A 76 -7.30 4.28 15.29
CA ASN A 76 -6.73 4.81 16.52
C ASN A 76 -5.24 5.06 16.32
N THR A 77 -4.76 6.25 16.67
CA THR A 77 -3.34 6.61 16.55
C THR A 77 -2.94 7.72 17.54
N THR A 78 -1.68 8.14 17.54
CA THR A 78 -1.18 9.28 18.29
C THR A 78 -0.68 10.38 17.37
N LEU A 79 -0.80 11.65 17.77
CA LEU A 79 -0.21 12.75 17.00
C LEU A 79 1.32 12.65 16.91
N LYS A 80 1.96 11.99 17.89
CA LYS A 80 3.43 11.89 17.97
C LYS A 80 3.98 10.91 16.93
N HIS A 81 3.32 9.78 16.70
CA HIS A 81 3.70 8.83 15.66
C HIS A 81 2.47 8.44 14.84
N PHE A 82 1.94 9.41 14.09
CA PHE A 82 0.65 9.30 13.42
C PHE A 82 0.51 8.06 12.53
N VAL A 83 1.54 7.73 11.74
CA VAL A 83 1.52 6.53 10.91
C VAL A 83 1.88 5.27 11.70
N ALA A 84 2.94 5.33 12.51
CA ALA A 84 3.50 4.13 13.16
C ALA A 84 2.62 3.58 14.30
N ASP A 85 1.87 4.44 15.00
CA ASP A 85 0.97 4.03 16.08
C ASP A 85 -0.45 3.67 15.56
N ALA A 86 -0.68 3.73 14.25
CA ALA A 86 -2.00 3.52 13.67
C ALA A 86 -2.47 2.07 13.83
N VAL A 87 -3.68 1.92 14.38
CA VAL A 87 -4.41 0.65 14.45
C VAL A 87 -5.73 0.83 13.73
N ILE A 88 -5.94 0.05 12.66
CA ILE A 88 -7.09 0.16 11.77
C ILE A 88 -7.95 -1.10 11.90
N LYS A 89 -9.27 -0.93 11.95
CA LYS A 89 -10.25 -2.02 11.98
C LYS A 89 -11.45 -1.69 11.10
N GLY A 90 -12.25 -2.72 10.79
CA GLY A 90 -13.53 -2.57 10.09
C GLY A 90 -13.52 -3.02 8.63
N SER A 91 -12.39 -3.49 8.10
CA SER A 91 -12.26 -3.98 6.72
C SER A 91 -11.49 -5.29 6.68
N GLU A 92 -12.03 -6.28 5.96
CA GLU A 92 -11.31 -7.53 5.65
C GLU A 92 -10.14 -7.26 4.71
N GLN A 93 -10.33 -6.37 3.73
CA GLN A 93 -9.29 -5.95 2.80
C GLN A 93 -8.11 -5.29 3.52
N GLN A 94 -8.39 -4.50 4.56
CA GLN A 94 -7.34 -3.91 5.38
C GLN A 94 -6.51 -4.98 6.10
N LYS A 95 -7.14 -6.04 6.63
CA LYS A 95 -6.39 -7.13 7.29
C LYS A 95 -5.48 -7.87 6.30
N ILE A 96 -5.99 -8.15 5.10
CA ILE A 96 -5.21 -8.78 4.03
C ILE A 96 -4.01 -7.88 3.64
N LEU A 97 -4.24 -6.56 3.50
CA LEU A 97 -3.17 -5.61 3.24
C LEU A 97 -2.13 -5.55 4.37
N GLU A 98 -2.56 -5.59 5.63
CA GLU A 98 -1.66 -5.60 6.80
C GLU A 98 -0.80 -6.88 6.85
N ASP A 99 -1.38 -8.03 6.52
CA ASP A 99 -0.63 -9.30 6.41
C ASP A 99 0.45 -9.23 5.31
N TYR A 100 0.11 -8.63 4.17
CA TYR A 100 1.08 -8.34 3.11
C TYR A 100 2.18 -7.39 3.59
N GLN A 101 1.82 -6.28 4.22
CA GLN A 101 2.78 -5.29 4.74
C GLN A 101 3.73 -5.90 5.76
N LYS A 102 3.24 -6.80 6.61
CA LYS A 102 4.06 -7.56 7.57
C LYS A 102 5.05 -8.48 6.88
N LEU A 103 4.64 -9.14 5.79
CA LEU A 103 5.54 -9.93 4.96
C LEU A 103 6.63 -9.05 4.33
N MET A 104 6.26 -7.91 3.76
CA MET A 104 7.19 -6.97 3.13
C MET A 104 8.14 -6.31 4.13
N SER A 105 7.70 -6.03 5.35
CA SER A 105 8.53 -5.45 6.42
C SER A 105 9.76 -6.32 6.71
N ARG A 106 9.61 -7.66 6.71
CA ARG A 106 10.74 -8.59 6.91
C ARG A 106 11.77 -8.48 5.79
N LEU A 107 11.32 -8.36 4.55
CA LEU A 107 12.19 -8.19 3.38
C LEU A 107 12.89 -6.82 3.42
N ASN A 108 12.18 -5.76 3.81
CA ASN A 108 12.75 -4.43 3.95
C ASN A 108 13.83 -4.40 5.04
N ASN A 109 13.60 -5.01 6.20
CA ASN A 109 14.60 -5.10 7.26
C ASN A 109 15.85 -5.86 6.78
N ARG A 110 15.66 -6.98 6.06
CA ARG A 110 16.78 -7.72 5.48
C ARG A 110 17.55 -6.91 4.44
N ASN A 111 16.87 -6.06 3.68
CA ASN A 111 17.52 -5.16 2.74
C ASN A 111 18.35 -4.09 3.47
N LEU A 112 17.85 -3.55 4.57
CA LEU A 112 18.60 -2.60 5.41
C LEU A 112 19.87 -3.24 6.00
N ASP A 113 19.79 -4.49 6.44
CA ASP A 113 20.97 -5.26 6.87
C ASP A 113 22.00 -5.35 5.75
N PHE A 114 21.57 -5.71 4.53
CA PHE A 114 22.48 -5.78 3.38
C PHE A 114 23.06 -4.42 2.99
N ILE A 115 22.30 -3.33 3.07
CA ILE A 115 22.81 -1.97 2.83
C ILE A 115 23.94 -1.66 3.83
N LYS A 116 23.73 -1.97 5.11
CA LYS A 116 24.74 -1.78 6.15
C LYS A 116 25.99 -2.64 5.91
N GLU A 117 25.81 -3.94 5.69
CA GLU A 117 26.92 -4.88 5.43
C GLU A 117 27.75 -4.44 4.21
N ARG A 118 27.08 -4.00 3.14
CA ARG A 118 27.75 -3.55 1.92
C ARG A 118 28.55 -2.28 2.16
N PHE A 119 27.97 -1.31 2.87
CA PHE A 119 28.66 -0.06 3.23
C PHE A 119 29.92 -0.33 4.06
N GLU A 120 29.85 -1.27 5.02
CA GLU A 120 30.99 -1.66 5.84
C GLU A 120 32.09 -2.34 5.01
N ALA A 121 31.72 -3.21 4.07
CA ALA A 121 32.67 -3.86 3.14
C ALA A 121 33.37 -2.85 2.23
N GLU A 122 32.62 -1.92 1.63
CA GLU A 122 33.15 -0.85 0.78
C GLU A 122 34.12 0.05 1.56
N ARG A 123 33.76 0.43 2.80
CA ARG A 123 34.63 1.22 3.68
C ARG A 123 35.94 0.52 4.01
N ASN A 124 35.92 -0.80 4.15
CA ASN A 124 37.10 -1.60 4.46
C ASN A 124 37.91 -2.00 3.21
N GLY A 125 37.48 -1.62 2.01
CA GLY A 125 38.13 -1.98 0.75
C GLY A 125 37.91 -3.45 0.33
N ASP A 126 36.94 -4.15 0.92
CA ASP A 126 36.61 -5.53 0.58
C ASP A 126 35.58 -5.59 -0.57
N THR A 127 36.08 -5.39 -1.79
CA THR A 127 35.26 -5.41 -3.00
C THR A 127 34.59 -6.77 -3.24
N ALA A 128 35.19 -7.87 -2.80
CA ALA A 128 34.64 -9.21 -2.99
C ALA A 128 33.40 -9.43 -2.10
N ALA A 129 33.46 -8.98 -0.84
CA ALA A 129 32.31 -9.01 0.07
C ALA A 129 31.20 -8.09 -0.43
N ALA A 130 31.53 -6.86 -0.84
CA ALA A 130 30.56 -5.89 -1.37
C ALA A 130 29.79 -6.45 -2.58
N ASN A 131 30.49 -7.02 -3.57
CA ASN A 131 29.88 -7.66 -4.74
C ASN A 131 29.00 -8.86 -4.37
N THR A 132 29.37 -9.61 -3.34
CA THR A 132 28.57 -10.75 -2.86
C THR A 132 27.28 -10.28 -2.20
N ILE A 133 27.33 -9.20 -1.43
CA ILE A 133 26.16 -8.61 -0.77
C ILE A 133 25.21 -8.00 -1.80
N GLU A 134 25.73 -7.31 -2.81
CA GLU A 134 24.92 -6.78 -3.91
C GLU A 134 24.13 -7.88 -4.64
N LYS A 135 24.75 -9.05 -4.91
CA LYS A 135 24.04 -10.21 -5.48
C LYS A 135 22.91 -10.70 -4.57
N LYS A 136 23.11 -10.70 -3.24
CA LYS A 136 22.06 -11.06 -2.28
C LYS A 136 20.92 -10.02 -2.28
N GLN A 137 21.23 -8.73 -2.37
CA GLN A 137 20.21 -7.67 -2.50
C GLN A 137 19.39 -7.83 -3.78
N ASN A 138 20.04 -8.09 -4.92
CA ASN A 138 19.36 -8.35 -6.18
C ASN A 138 18.45 -9.60 -6.12
N SER A 139 18.89 -10.65 -5.43
CA SER A 139 18.04 -11.83 -5.19
C SER A 139 16.87 -11.53 -4.26
N LEU A 140 17.06 -10.67 -3.26
CA LEU A 140 16.00 -10.26 -2.34
C LEU A 140 14.92 -9.44 -3.07
N PHE A 141 15.31 -8.58 -4.01
CA PHE A 141 14.38 -7.85 -4.86
C PHE A 141 13.52 -8.79 -5.72
N LYS A 142 14.14 -9.79 -6.37
CA LYS A 142 13.39 -10.82 -7.12
C LYS A 142 12.45 -11.61 -6.21
N ASN A 143 12.90 -11.94 -5.01
CA ASN A 143 12.06 -12.63 -4.02
C ASN A 143 10.87 -11.75 -3.60
N ARG A 144 11.04 -10.44 -3.44
CA ARG A 144 9.92 -9.51 -3.17
C ARG A 144 8.83 -9.64 -4.23
N TYR A 145 9.20 -9.57 -5.51
CA TYR A 145 8.23 -9.73 -6.61
C TYR A 145 7.52 -11.09 -6.57
N LEU A 146 8.26 -12.18 -6.38
CA LEU A 146 7.67 -13.52 -6.26
C LEU A 146 6.69 -13.62 -5.09
N GLN A 147 7.05 -13.06 -3.93
CA GLN A 147 6.19 -13.04 -2.75
C GLN A 147 4.91 -12.24 -3.02
N THR A 148 4.99 -11.09 -3.69
CA THR A 148 3.81 -10.31 -4.08
C THR A 148 2.92 -11.06 -5.07
N VAL A 149 3.50 -11.71 -6.07
CA VAL A 149 2.75 -12.56 -7.02
C VAL A 149 2.03 -13.67 -6.28
N ASN A 150 2.74 -14.46 -5.46
CA ASN A 150 2.15 -15.56 -4.71
C ASN A 150 1.07 -15.09 -3.73
N PHE A 151 1.26 -13.94 -3.09
CA PHE A 151 0.27 -13.35 -2.21
C PHE A 151 -1.01 -13.01 -2.99
N ALA A 152 -0.89 -12.32 -4.13
CA ALA A 152 -2.03 -11.98 -4.96
C ALA A 152 -2.78 -13.23 -5.48
N LEU A 153 -2.05 -14.30 -5.87
CA LEU A 153 -2.66 -15.56 -6.31
C LEU A 153 -3.44 -16.27 -5.19
N ASN A 154 -2.94 -16.22 -3.96
CA ASN A 154 -3.58 -16.85 -2.79
C ASN A 154 -4.78 -16.05 -2.25
N HIS A 155 -4.87 -14.76 -2.60
CA HIS A 155 -5.95 -13.85 -2.23
C HIS A 155 -6.73 -13.36 -3.47
N ASN A 156 -6.94 -14.25 -4.45
CA ASN A 156 -7.55 -13.91 -5.75
C ASN A 156 -9.03 -13.47 -5.70
N ASP A 157 -9.65 -13.60 -4.53
CA ASP A 157 -11.00 -13.18 -4.20
C ASP A 157 -11.04 -11.87 -3.40
N SER A 158 -9.90 -11.18 -3.25
CA SER A 158 -9.75 -9.89 -2.57
C SER A 158 -9.39 -8.77 -3.54
N GLU A 159 -9.92 -7.57 -3.31
CA GLU A 159 -9.59 -6.34 -4.01
C GLU A 159 -8.11 -5.93 -3.82
N VAL A 160 -7.46 -6.44 -2.77
CA VAL A 160 -6.03 -6.22 -2.49
C VAL A 160 -5.15 -6.90 -3.54
N ALA A 161 -5.54 -8.05 -4.09
CA ALA A 161 -4.71 -8.77 -5.06
C ALA A 161 -4.41 -7.96 -6.35
N PRO A 162 -5.42 -7.44 -7.08
CA PRO A 162 -5.15 -6.58 -8.23
C PRO A 162 -4.54 -5.22 -7.83
N TYR A 163 -4.88 -4.68 -6.66
CA TYR A 163 -4.24 -3.47 -6.15
C TYR A 163 -2.73 -3.64 -5.96
N LEU A 164 -2.29 -4.74 -5.35
CA LEU A 164 -0.86 -5.05 -5.18
C LEU A 164 -0.16 -5.27 -6.53
N ALA A 165 -0.83 -5.87 -7.51
CA ALA A 165 -0.27 -6.00 -8.85
C ALA A 165 0.04 -4.63 -9.47
N LEU A 166 -0.88 -3.67 -9.32
CA LEU A 166 -0.76 -2.29 -9.83
C LEU A 166 0.22 -1.43 -9.03
N SER A 167 0.30 -1.61 -7.72
CA SER A 167 1.08 -0.72 -6.84
C SER A 167 2.50 -1.21 -6.55
N GLU A 168 2.72 -2.52 -6.47
CA GLU A 168 3.98 -3.09 -5.98
C GLU A 168 4.82 -3.73 -7.08
N ILE A 169 4.18 -4.24 -8.13
CA ILE A 169 4.85 -5.01 -9.18
C ILE A 169 4.46 -4.55 -10.59
N TYR A 170 4.10 -3.28 -10.78
CA TYR A 170 3.73 -2.71 -12.09
C TYR A 170 4.82 -2.88 -13.17
N ASN A 171 6.10 -2.96 -12.76
CA ASN A 171 7.24 -3.22 -13.64
C ASN A 171 7.52 -4.71 -13.89
N ALA A 172 6.72 -5.63 -13.32
CA ALA A 172 6.92 -7.06 -13.52
C ALA A 172 6.71 -7.47 -14.97
N ASN A 173 7.15 -8.69 -15.29
CA ASN A 173 6.86 -9.29 -16.59
C ASN A 173 5.34 -9.38 -16.79
N THR A 174 4.87 -8.97 -17.97
CA THR A 174 3.46 -8.92 -18.36
C THR A 174 2.76 -10.27 -18.15
N ASN A 175 3.44 -11.40 -18.38
CA ASN A 175 2.89 -12.74 -18.16
C ASN A 175 2.56 -13.01 -16.67
N LEU A 176 3.33 -12.46 -15.73
CA LEU A 176 3.05 -12.62 -14.30
C LEU A 176 1.80 -11.83 -13.90
N LEU A 177 1.68 -10.60 -14.40
CA LEU A 177 0.52 -9.75 -14.17
C LEU A 177 -0.74 -10.35 -14.81
N ASP A 178 -0.62 -10.92 -16.02
CA ASP A 178 -1.69 -11.69 -16.68
C ASP A 178 -2.11 -12.90 -15.85
N THR A 179 -1.14 -13.62 -15.25
CA THR A 179 -1.43 -14.79 -14.41
C THR A 179 -2.23 -14.37 -13.17
N ILE A 180 -1.86 -13.27 -12.52
CA ILE A 180 -2.63 -12.71 -11.41
C ILE A 180 -4.05 -12.38 -11.88
N HIS A 181 -4.18 -11.56 -12.93
CA HIS A 181 -5.49 -11.16 -13.45
C HIS A 181 -6.37 -12.36 -13.82
N ALA A 182 -5.81 -13.36 -14.50
CA ALA A 182 -6.53 -14.56 -14.91
C ALA A 182 -7.04 -15.37 -13.71
N SER A 183 -6.28 -15.41 -12.61
CA SER A 183 -6.66 -16.11 -11.36
C SER A 183 -7.78 -15.42 -10.59
N LEU A 184 -7.99 -14.12 -10.80
CA LEU A 184 -9.01 -13.35 -10.07
C LEU A 184 -10.41 -13.93 -10.28
N THR A 185 -11.19 -13.96 -9.20
CA THR A 185 -12.59 -14.35 -9.27
C THR A 185 -13.38 -13.38 -10.18
N PRO A 186 -14.51 -13.82 -10.77
CA PRO A 186 -15.35 -12.93 -11.58
C PRO A 186 -15.80 -11.67 -10.83
N ARG A 187 -16.03 -11.76 -9.52
CA ARG A 187 -16.35 -10.60 -8.67
C ARG A 187 -15.20 -9.59 -8.69
N ILE A 188 -13.99 -10.04 -8.40
CA ILE A 188 -12.82 -9.16 -8.33
C ILE A 188 -12.41 -8.63 -9.71
N LYS A 189 -12.54 -9.41 -10.79
CA LYS A 189 -12.32 -8.90 -12.15
C LYS A 189 -13.23 -7.72 -12.50
N ASN A 190 -14.45 -7.72 -11.98
CA ASN A 190 -15.43 -6.65 -12.20
C ASN A 190 -15.31 -5.48 -11.20
N SER A 191 -14.45 -5.59 -10.19
CA SER A 191 -14.17 -4.52 -9.23
C SER A 191 -13.29 -3.42 -9.83
N LYS A 192 -13.22 -2.25 -9.18
CA LYS A 192 -12.32 -1.14 -9.53
C LYS A 192 -10.91 -1.61 -9.92
N TYR A 193 -10.20 -2.22 -8.98
CA TYR A 193 -8.81 -2.62 -9.20
C TYR A 193 -8.66 -3.76 -10.21
N GLY A 194 -9.65 -4.66 -10.30
CA GLY A 194 -9.66 -5.70 -11.33
C GLY A 194 -9.72 -5.12 -12.74
N LYS A 195 -10.61 -4.15 -12.96
CA LYS A 195 -10.74 -3.42 -14.24
C LYS A 195 -9.52 -2.58 -14.54
N GLU A 196 -8.95 -1.90 -13.53
CA GLU A 196 -7.71 -1.13 -13.69
C GLU A 196 -6.54 -2.04 -14.10
N LEU A 197 -6.39 -3.21 -13.48
CA LEU A 197 -5.37 -4.19 -13.86
C LEU A 197 -5.58 -4.71 -15.28
N GLN A 198 -6.83 -5.00 -15.66
CA GLN A 198 -7.14 -5.39 -17.03
C GLN A 198 -6.73 -4.31 -18.03
N LYS A 199 -7.15 -3.06 -17.79
CA LYS A 199 -6.81 -1.93 -18.66
C LYS A 199 -5.30 -1.73 -18.76
N PHE A 200 -4.58 -1.78 -17.64
CA PHE A 200 -3.13 -1.69 -17.60
C PHE A 200 -2.44 -2.77 -18.44
N LEU A 201 -2.92 -4.02 -18.38
CA LEU A 201 -2.41 -5.13 -19.18
C LEU A 201 -2.67 -4.95 -20.68
N GLU A 202 -3.85 -4.45 -21.05
CA GLU A 202 -4.20 -4.16 -22.44
C GLU A 202 -3.30 -3.08 -23.03
N GLU A 203 -3.10 -1.97 -22.33
CA GLU A 203 -2.21 -0.86 -22.72
C GLU A 203 -0.77 -1.35 -22.88
N ARG A 204 -0.25 -2.08 -21.89
CA ARG A 204 1.12 -2.61 -21.92
C ARG A 204 1.37 -3.54 -23.11
N LYS A 205 0.41 -4.39 -23.46
CA LYS A 205 0.51 -5.29 -24.62
C LYS A 205 0.44 -4.58 -25.97
N LEU A 206 -0.19 -3.41 -26.03
CA LEU A 206 -0.17 -2.57 -27.22
C LEU A 206 1.22 -1.94 -27.39
N ASP A 207 1.78 -1.38 -26.31
CA ASP A 207 3.11 -0.78 -26.32
C ASP A 207 4.22 -1.78 -26.67
N GLU A 208 4.11 -3.03 -26.19
CA GLU A 208 5.04 -4.12 -26.52
C GLU A 208 4.96 -4.58 -27.98
N LYS A 209 3.81 -4.41 -28.65
CA LYS A 209 3.64 -4.75 -30.08
C LYS A 209 4.05 -3.62 -31.01
N SER A 210 4.09 -2.39 -30.51
CA SER A 210 4.48 -1.20 -31.27
C SER A 210 5.99 -0.91 -31.22
N ASN A 211 6.74 -1.64 -30.39
CA ASN A 211 8.21 -1.64 -30.31
C ASN A 211 8.82 -2.91 -30.91
#